data_AF-A0A0W0Z5E5-F1
#
_entry.id   AF-A0A0W0Z5E5-F1
#
_cell.length_a   1.000
_cell.length_b   1.000
_cell.length_c   1.000
_cell.angle_alpha   90.00
_cell.angle_beta   90.00
_cell.angle_gamma   90.00
#
_symmetry.space_group_name_H-M   'P 1'
#
loop_
_entity.id
_entity.type
_entity.pdbx_description
1 polymer ?
#
loop_
_entity_poly.entity_id
_entity_poly.type
_entity_poly.pdbx_seq_one_letter_code
_entity_poly.pdbx_strand_id
1 'polypeptide(L)'
;MNMKSVILGSTLALSLAAAPFLHAQPTATISQPAKSHFHHHKCFKKLLDSEQQQELRTIMQGMRQQMIPLIKERQALKLQLKGKIATSGTQWADIAPLVTILNENNAKVTMLKTKTELAVFQKLGIMLPPPPHGKPPFAGHHKRPF
;
A
#
# COMPACT_ATOMS: atom_id res chain seq x y z
N MET A 1 -13.40 -44.45 -50.34
CA MET A 1 -12.95 -43.61 -51.48
C MET A 1 -13.54 -42.23 -51.26
N ASN A 2 -12.86 -41.07 -51.21
CA ASN A 2 -11.47 -40.62 -51.37
C ASN A 2 -11.43 -39.26 -50.60
N MET A 3 -10.63 -39.08 -49.54
CA MET A 3 -9.26 -38.55 -49.52
C MET A 3 -9.07 -37.06 -49.89
N LYS A 4 -8.46 -36.32 -48.93
CA LYS A 4 -7.48 -35.19 -49.06
C LYS A 4 -8.07 -33.79 -49.28
N SER A 5 -8.01 -32.88 -48.29
CA SER A 5 -6.88 -32.07 -47.77
C SER A 5 -6.45 -30.94 -48.70
N VAL A 6 -6.67 -29.68 -48.28
CA VAL A 6 -5.86 -28.53 -48.71
C VAL A 6 -5.66 -27.60 -47.50
N ILE A 7 -4.43 -27.59 -46.99
CA ILE A 7 -3.87 -26.52 -46.14
C ILE A 7 -3.24 -25.53 -47.13
N LEU A 8 -3.61 -24.25 -47.08
CA LEU A 8 -2.81 -23.19 -47.71
C LEU A 8 -2.72 -22.01 -46.74
N GLY A 9 -1.50 -21.78 -46.25
CA GLY A 9 -1.18 -20.61 -45.44
C GLY A 9 -1.20 -19.33 -46.27
N SER A 10 -1.52 -18.22 -45.60
CA SER A 10 -1.25 -16.88 -46.14
C SER A 10 -0.70 -16.03 -45.01
N THR A 11 0.62 -15.99 -44.95
CA THR A 11 1.41 -14.93 -44.31
C THR A 11 1.20 -13.64 -45.09
N LEU A 12 0.48 -12.67 -44.52
CA LEU A 12 0.48 -11.29 -45.01
C LEU A 12 1.27 -10.42 -44.04
N ALA A 13 2.56 -10.29 -44.33
CA ALA A 13 3.37 -9.19 -43.88
C ALA A 13 2.97 -7.95 -44.70
N LEU A 14 2.36 -6.96 -44.05
CA LEU A 14 2.14 -5.65 -44.65
C LEU A 14 3.01 -4.62 -43.92
N SER A 15 4.09 -4.26 -44.61
CA SER A 15 5.08 -3.26 -44.24
C SER A 15 4.61 -1.86 -44.68
N LEU A 16 4.97 -0.87 -43.86
CA LEU A 16 5.11 0.57 -44.14
C LEU A 16 3.89 1.34 -44.69
N ALA A 17 3.36 2.21 -43.83
CA ALA A 17 2.93 3.54 -44.23
C ALA A 17 3.31 4.55 -43.14
N ALA A 18 4.31 5.37 -43.46
CA ALA A 18 4.69 6.54 -42.69
C ALA A 18 3.58 7.59 -42.79
N ALA A 19 3.04 8.01 -41.65
CA ALA A 19 2.14 9.16 -41.57
C ALA A 19 2.87 10.33 -40.88
N PRO A 20 2.86 11.54 -41.47
CA PRO A 20 3.42 12.72 -40.83
C PRO A 20 2.48 13.17 -39.72
N PHE A 21 2.90 13.04 -38.46
CA PHE A 21 2.18 13.66 -37.36
C PHE A 21 2.37 15.18 -37.43
N LEU A 22 1.31 15.84 -37.88
CA LEU A 22 1.06 17.26 -37.71
C LEU A 22 1.29 17.67 -36.25
N HIS A 23 2.01 18.77 -36.12
CA HIS A 23 2.36 19.45 -34.87
C HIS A 23 1.09 19.94 -34.17
N ALA A 24 0.60 19.18 -33.18
CA ALA A 24 -0.45 19.64 -32.27
C ALA A 24 0.20 20.20 -31.00
N GLN A 25 0.11 21.52 -30.89
CA GLN A 25 0.46 22.36 -29.75
C GLN A 25 -0.02 21.76 -28.40
N PRO A 26 0.86 21.52 -27.42
CA PRO A 26 0.43 21.15 -26.08
C PRO A 26 0.10 22.42 -25.30
N THR A 27 -1.16 22.85 -25.36
CA THR A 27 -1.70 23.79 -24.37
C THR A 27 -1.84 23.04 -23.05
N ALA A 28 -0.97 23.41 -22.10
CA ALA A 28 -1.08 23.26 -20.66
C ALA A 28 -2.08 22.24 -20.11
N THR A 29 -1.58 21.13 -19.56
CA THR A 29 -2.13 20.61 -18.31
C THR A 29 -0.96 20.20 -17.42
N ILE A 30 -0.59 21.11 -16.53
CA ILE A 30 0.32 20.87 -15.42
C ILE A 30 -0.29 19.74 -14.60
N SER A 31 0.26 18.54 -14.76
CA SER A 31 0.00 17.42 -13.86
C SER A 31 0.61 17.79 -12.52
N GLN A 32 -0.20 18.37 -11.63
CA GLN A 32 0.19 18.56 -10.24
C GLN A 32 0.44 17.18 -9.63
N PRO A 33 1.64 16.87 -9.11
CA PRO A 33 1.78 15.70 -8.26
C PRO A 33 0.90 15.95 -7.04
N ALA A 34 -0.07 15.08 -6.80
CA ALA A 34 -0.82 15.02 -5.55
C ALA A 34 0.20 14.85 -4.41
N LYS A 35 0.62 15.97 -3.81
CA LYS A 35 1.39 15.99 -2.57
C LYS A 35 0.45 15.50 -1.48
N SER A 36 0.32 14.19 -1.35
CA SER A 36 -0.25 13.59 -0.15
C SER A 36 0.62 14.09 1.01
N HIS A 37 0.01 14.97 1.80
CA HIS A 37 0.68 15.71 2.84
C HIS A 37 1.26 14.74 3.89
N PHE A 38 2.57 14.53 3.84
CA PHE A 38 3.38 14.09 4.98
C PHE A 38 3.41 15.20 6.06
N HIS A 39 2.25 15.52 6.65
CA HIS A 39 2.17 16.51 7.74
C HIS A 39 2.49 15.92 9.13
N HIS A 40 2.75 14.62 9.25
CA HIS A 40 3.10 14.01 10.53
C HIS A 40 4.49 14.42 11.07
N HIS A 41 5.37 15.00 10.25
CA HIS A 41 6.69 15.44 10.69
C HIS A 41 6.70 16.71 11.55
N LYS A 42 5.62 17.48 11.58
CA LYS A 42 5.56 18.75 12.33
C LYS A 42 5.16 18.59 13.80
N CYS A 43 4.52 17.47 14.17
CA CYS A 43 3.97 17.30 15.52
C CYS A 43 5.06 17.09 16.58
N PHE A 44 6.10 16.31 16.26
CA PHE A 44 7.15 15.95 17.23
C PHE A 44 8.20 17.03 17.46
N LYS A 45 8.40 17.94 16.50
CA LYS A 45 9.47 18.95 16.57
C LYS A 45 9.29 19.98 17.68
N LYS A 46 8.07 20.12 18.22
CA LYS A 46 7.76 21.06 19.31
C LYS A 46 7.76 20.40 20.70
N LEU A 47 7.75 19.07 20.78
CA LEU A 47 7.61 18.34 22.04
C LEU A 47 8.94 17.72 22.52
N LEU A 48 9.91 17.57 21.63
CA LEU A 48 11.17 16.84 21.86
C LEU A 48 12.36 17.73 21.55
N ASP A 49 13.38 17.71 22.41
CA ASP A 49 14.68 18.31 22.10
C ASP A 49 15.41 17.51 21.00
N SER A 50 16.41 18.13 20.38
CA SER A 50 17.19 17.57 19.27
C SER A 50 17.77 16.18 19.56
N GLU A 51 18.26 15.94 20.78
CA GLU A 51 18.77 14.64 21.23
C GLU A 51 17.64 13.59 21.27
N GLN A 52 16.53 13.92 21.91
CA GLN A 52 15.36 13.03 22.02
C GLN A 52 14.73 12.74 20.65
N GLN A 53 14.77 13.70 19.72
CA GLN A 53 14.35 13.48 18.33
C GLN A 53 15.25 12.48 17.61
N GLN A 54 16.56 12.53 17.87
CA GLN A 54 17.51 11.59 17.27
C GLN A 54 17.29 10.18 17.82
N GLU A 55 17.07 10.05 19.12
CA GLU A 55 16.73 8.76 19.74
C GLU A 55 15.43 8.18 19.19
N LEU A 56 14.39 9.01 19.08
CA LEU A 56 13.12 8.61 18.49
C LEU A 56 13.31 8.09 17.05
N ARG A 57 14.13 8.77 16.24
CA ARG A 57 14.43 8.33 14.86
C ARG A 57 15.10 6.96 14.85
N THR A 58 16.07 6.73 15.72
CA THR A 58 16.76 5.44 15.82
C THR A 58 15.80 4.30 16.18
N ILE A 59 14.94 4.52 17.19
CA ILE A 59 13.93 3.53 17.60
C ILE A 59 12.95 3.25 16.44
N MET A 60 12.46 4.30 15.78
CA MET A 60 11.53 4.18 14.67
C MET A 60 12.17 3.50 13.44
N GLN A 61 13.46 3.72 13.20
CA GLN A 61 14.19 3.07 12.11
C GLN A 61 14.35 1.57 12.37
N GLY A 62 14.69 1.17 13.59
CA GLY A 62 14.74 -0.24 13.99
C GLY A 62 13.37 -0.93 13.86
N MET A 63 12.31 -0.28 14.34
CA MET A 63 10.94 -0.78 14.14
C MET A 63 10.63 -0.93 12.65
N ARG A 64 10.98 0.06 11.81
CA ARG A 64 10.70 0.03 10.37
C ARG A 64 11.41 -1.15 9.68
N GLN A 65 12.66 -1.44 10.03
CA GLN A 65 13.41 -2.56 9.47
C GLN A 65 12.71 -3.90 9.75
N GLN A 66 12.17 -4.08 10.96
CA GLN A 66 11.43 -5.30 11.33
C GLN A 66 10.00 -5.31 10.76
N MET A 67 9.39 -4.14 10.56
CA MET A 67 8.01 -4.01 10.09
C MET A 67 7.88 -4.25 8.57
N ILE A 68 8.86 -3.84 7.77
CA ILE A 68 8.85 -4.01 6.30
C ILE A 68 8.60 -5.47 5.86
N PRO A 69 9.34 -6.47 6.34
CA PRO A 69 9.11 -7.86 5.92
C PRO A 69 7.71 -8.35 6.33
N LEU A 70 7.23 -8.00 7.52
CA LEU A 70 5.90 -8.37 7.98
C LEU A 70 4.80 -7.76 7.09
N ILE A 71 4.94 -6.50 6.69
CA ILE A 71 3.99 -5.85 5.77
C ILE A 71 3.99 -6.53 4.40
N LYS A 72 5.16 -6.85 3.86
CA LYS A 72 5.30 -7.53 2.56
C LYS A 72 4.65 -8.91 2.59
N GLU A 73 4.92 -9.70 3.64
CA GLU A 73 4.31 -11.01 3.84
C GLU A 73 2.78 -10.90 3.96
N ARG A 74 2.28 -9.95 4.76
CA ARG A 74 0.83 -9.70 4.87
C ARG A 74 0.20 -9.34 3.52
N GLN A 75 0.87 -8.54 2.69
CA GLN A 75 0.40 -8.19 1.36
C GLN A 75 0.35 -9.40 0.43
N ALA A 76 1.40 -10.23 0.44
CA ALA A 76 1.45 -11.47 -0.33
C ALA A 76 0.33 -12.44 0.08
N LEU A 77 0.14 -12.67 1.38
CA LEU A 77 -0.92 -13.52 1.91
C LEU A 77 -2.31 -13.00 1.56
N LYS A 78 -2.55 -11.69 1.63
CA LYS A 78 -3.82 -11.09 1.18
C LYS A 78 -4.06 -11.31 -0.31
N LEU A 79 -3.02 -11.21 -1.13
CA LEU A 79 -3.13 -11.44 -2.56
C LEU A 79 -3.46 -12.92 -2.86
N GLN A 80 -2.77 -13.85 -2.20
CA GLN A 80 -3.03 -15.28 -2.32
C GLN A 80 -4.44 -15.64 -1.87
N LEU A 81 -4.89 -15.09 -0.73
CA LEU A 81 -6.24 -15.32 -0.21
C LEU A 81 -7.29 -14.81 -1.20
N LYS A 82 -7.11 -13.61 -1.76
CA LYS A 82 -7.99 -13.08 -2.81
C LYS A 82 -8.01 -13.98 -4.05
N GLY A 83 -6.86 -14.49 -4.48
CA GLY A 83 -6.75 -15.40 -5.61
C GLY A 83 -7.50 -16.71 -5.37
N LYS A 84 -7.36 -17.32 -4.17
CA LYS A 84 -8.12 -18.51 -3.81
C LYS A 84 -9.62 -18.25 -3.73
N ILE A 85 -10.05 -17.17 -3.07
CA ILE A 85 -11.48 -16.81 -3.01
C ILE A 85 -12.09 -16.59 -4.40
N ALA A 86 -11.31 -16.07 -5.36
CA ALA A 86 -11.75 -15.89 -6.73
C ALA A 86 -11.83 -17.20 -7.54
N THR A 87 -11.32 -18.31 -7.02
CA THR A 87 -11.34 -19.62 -7.70
C THR A 87 -12.64 -20.35 -7.36
N SER A 88 -13.40 -20.75 -8.38
CA SER A 88 -14.64 -21.51 -8.23
C SER A 88 -14.40 -22.84 -7.51
N GLY A 89 -15.30 -23.20 -6.59
CA GLY A 89 -15.21 -24.45 -5.83
C GLY A 89 -14.24 -24.44 -4.64
N THR A 90 -13.62 -23.30 -4.34
CA THR A 90 -12.76 -23.15 -3.15
C THR A 90 -13.55 -23.38 -1.87
N GLN A 91 -13.01 -24.23 -0.99
CA GLN A 91 -13.61 -24.52 0.31
C GLN A 91 -12.86 -23.80 1.43
N TRP A 92 -13.46 -23.72 2.60
CA TRP A 92 -12.82 -23.14 3.78
C TRP A 92 -11.48 -23.81 4.11
N ALA A 93 -11.40 -25.14 3.96
CA ALA A 93 -10.18 -25.90 4.19
C ALA A 93 -8.99 -25.43 3.34
N ASP A 94 -9.24 -24.90 2.14
CA ASP A 94 -8.20 -24.41 1.22
C ASP A 94 -7.64 -23.04 1.62
N ILE A 95 -8.41 -22.26 2.40
CA ILE A 95 -8.07 -20.88 2.80
C ILE A 95 -7.74 -20.76 4.29
N ALA A 96 -8.21 -21.67 5.13
CA ALA A 96 -7.98 -21.63 6.58
C ALA A 96 -6.50 -21.55 6.98
N PRO A 97 -5.56 -22.26 6.33
CA PRO A 97 -4.13 -22.12 6.61
C PRO A 97 -3.62 -20.70 6.32
N LEU A 98 -4.03 -20.11 5.18
CA LEU A 98 -3.62 -18.74 4.82
C LEU A 98 -4.16 -17.71 5.80
N VAL A 99 -5.40 -17.87 6.26
CA VAL A 99 -6.00 -17.00 7.28
C VAL A 99 -5.25 -17.10 8.60
N THR A 100 -4.84 -18.31 9.00
CA THR A 100 -4.06 -18.54 10.22
C THR A 100 -2.71 -17.81 10.17
N ILE A 101 -1.96 -17.97 9.08
CA ILE A 101 -0.67 -17.29 8.88
C ILE A 101 -0.87 -15.76 8.85
N LEU A 102 -1.93 -15.27 8.20
CA LEU A 102 -2.26 -13.85 8.17
C LEU A 102 -2.50 -13.30 9.59
N ASN A 103 -3.22 -14.05 10.43
CA ASN A 103 -3.50 -13.66 11.81
C ASN A 103 -2.22 -13.63 12.66
N GLU A 104 -1.36 -14.64 12.51
CA GLU A 104 -0.05 -14.65 13.17
C GLU A 104 0.82 -13.45 12.75
N ASN A 105 0.86 -13.13 11.46
CA ASN A 105 1.59 -11.97 10.97
C ASN A 105 1.01 -10.66 11.55
N ASN A 106 -0.32 -10.51 11.58
CA ASN A 106 -0.97 -9.35 12.20
C ASN A 106 -0.63 -9.25 13.71
N ALA A 107 -0.58 -10.37 14.42
CA ALA A 107 -0.17 -10.40 15.82
C ALA A 107 1.29 -9.93 15.99
N LYS A 108 2.22 -10.39 15.12
CA LYS A 108 3.62 -9.94 15.12
C LYS A 108 3.73 -8.43 14.86
N VAL A 109 2.95 -7.89 13.92
CA VAL A 109 2.89 -6.44 13.64
C VAL A 109 2.43 -5.66 14.86
N THR A 110 1.34 -6.10 15.50
CA THR A 110 0.80 -5.45 16.70
C THR A 110 1.79 -5.52 17.86
N MET A 111 2.41 -6.69 18.08
CA MET A 111 3.44 -6.87 19.10
C MET A 111 4.64 -5.95 18.87
N LEU A 112 5.14 -5.85 17.63
CA LEU A 112 6.26 -4.96 17.31
C LEU A 112 5.88 -3.49 17.55
N LYS A 113 4.68 -3.08 17.13
CA LYS A 113 4.19 -1.72 17.31
C LYS A 113 4.08 -1.36 18.80
N THR A 114 3.40 -2.20 19.58
CA THR A 114 3.21 -2.00 21.02
C THR A 114 4.52 -2.03 21.79
N LYS A 115 5.44 -2.95 21.47
CA LYS A 115 6.79 -2.98 22.04
C LYS A 115 7.56 -1.68 21.75
N THR A 116 7.41 -1.14 20.54
CA THR A 116 8.06 0.11 20.16
C THR A 116 7.42 1.30 20.87
N GLU A 117 6.09 1.36 20.95
CA GLU A 117 5.35 2.39 21.69
C GLU A 117 5.75 2.40 23.17
N LEU A 118 5.83 1.23 23.81
CA LEU A 118 6.29 1.09 25.19
C LEU A 118 7.75 1.56 25.34
N ALA A 119 8.64 1.15 24.43
CA ALA A 119 10.05 1.57 24.49
C ALA A 119 10.22 3.09 24.31
N VAL A 120 9.42 3.71 23.44
CA VAL A 120 9.41 5.16 23.24
C VAL A 120 8.86 5.87 24.48
N PHE A 121 7.79 5.35 25.07
CA PHE A 121 7.24 5.91 26.29
C PHE A 121 8.23 5.82 27.46
N GLN A 122 8.87 4.67 27.67
CA GLN A 122 9.85 4.47 28.74
C GLN A 122 11.08 5.37 28.61
N LYS A 123 11.53 5.66 27.38
CA LYS A 123 12.73 6.48 27.14
C LYS A 123 12.44 7.97 27.06
N LEU A 124 11.35 8.35 26.40
CA LEU A 124 11.09 9.74 26.02
C LEU A 124 9.86 10.33 26.72
N GLY A 125 9.07 9.53 27.46
CA GLY A 125 7.85 9.98 28.13
C GLY A 125 6.70 10.31 27.18
N ILE A 126 6.75 9.88 25.92
CA ILE A 126 5.79 10.24 24.88
C ILE A 126 5.09 9.01 24.32
N MET A 127 3.79 9.14 24.06
CA MET A 127 2.98 8.11 23.42
C MET A 127 2.93 8.32 21.89
N LEU A 128 3.12 7.25 21.12
CA LEU A 128 3.01 7.23 19.66
C LEU A 128 1.71 6.52 19.20
N PRO A 129 1.12 6.90 18.06
CA PRO A 129 1.28 8.19 17.37
C PRO A 129 0.82 9.34 18.29
N PRO A 130 1.30 10.58 18.06
CA PRO A 130 0.90 11.68 18.92
C PRO A 130 -0.61 11.87 18.78
N PRO A 131 -1.32 12.15 19.88
CA PRO A 131 -2.76 12.36 19.84
C PRO A 131 -3.07 13.40 18.76
N PRO A 132 -4.15 13.21 17.97
CA PRO A 132 -4.51 14.14 16.93
C PRO A 132 -4.75 15.52 17.55
N HIS A 133 -3.85 16.48 17.29
CA HIS A 133 -4.11 17.88 17.60
C HIS A 133 -5.27 18.37 16.73
N GLY A 134 -6.43 18.55 17.35
CA GLY A 134 -7.49 19.44 16.87
C GLY A 134 -8.10 19.10 15.51
N LYS A 135 -8.68 17.90 15.33
CA LYS A 135 -9.80 17.77 14.40
C LYS A 135 -11.09 17.98 15.20
N PRO A 136 -11.92 19.01 14.90
CA PRO A 136 -13.23 19.08 15.52
C PRO A 136 -14.01 17.80 15.18
N PRO A 137 -14.72 17.21 16.15
CA PRO A 137 -15.56 16.07 15.87
C PRO A 137 -16.72 16.57 15.00
N PHE A 138 -16.91 15.99 13.83
CA PHE A 138 -18.05 16.25 12.95
C PHE A 138 -18.13 17.65 12.32
N ALA A 139 -17.33 17.91 11.27
CA ALA A 139 -17.78 18.84 10.23
C ALA A 139 -18.86 18.11 9.40
N GLY A 140 -20.10 18.57 9.56
CA GLY A 140 -21.34 17.91 9.14
C GLY A 140 -21.37 17.44 7.69
N HIS A 141 -21.91 16.23 7.52
CA HIS A 141 -22.57 15.79 6.30
C HIS A 141 -23.74 16.73 5.99
N HIS A 142 -23.51 17.81 5.23
CA HIS A 142 -24.60 18.51 4.57
C HIS A 142 -25.04 17.72 3.34
N LYS A 143 -26.15 16.99 3.53
CA LYS A 143 -27.25 16.67 2.59
C LYS A 143 -26.88 16.53 1.11
N ARG A 144 -26.89 15.29 0.61
CA ARG A 144 -27.25 15.04 -0.79
C ARG A 144 -28.79 14.97 -0.86
N PRO A 145 -29.47 15.82 -1.65
CA PRO A 145 -30.84 15.50 -2.06
C PRO A 145 -30.81 14.36 -3.08
N PHE A 146 -31.92 13.63 -3.11
CA PHE A 146 -32.23 12.48 -3.97
C PHE A 146 -31.93 12.73 -5.45
#